data_AF-A0A0A3XEW3-F1
#
_entry.id   AF-A0A0A3XEW3-F1
#
_cell.length_a   1.000
_cell.length_b   1.000
_cell.length_c   1.000
_cell.angle_alpha   90.00
_cell.angle_beta   90.00
_cell.angle_gamma   90.00
#
_symmetry.space_group_name_H-M   'P 1'
#
loop_
_entity.id
_entity.type
_entity.pdbx_description
1 polymer ?
#
loop_
_entity_poly.entity_id
_entity_poly.type
_entity_poly.pdbx_seq_one_letter_code
_entity_poly.pdbx_strand_id
1 'polypeptide(L)'
;ARIYYSQPEATQGMSDISRENYDFLNSAKALSEMKGLICVPISIGQERIGVLVLHQFHSRGKLVEHDLQLLQGFADQTAVAIENARLYREAKTALHELAELSGQLQSRNQYLLKRNEIHDTLQQLTLQNKGVDAIIQTLQRMIGKPVSFIDCLQNQYYPQSAATRPTYSIDELSMIFSNRRTPVTLLLGKNNSACHYAYPIINGAVFFGCLTVETKLIPLPELDQIAIEQGSAILALELVKQQTISSIFYKKTHEFFQKLLQEKDPDALYARGQELGLSPSAAYSVVLFHLTPVQDLQQLDASVHRLVAMLKRRHKSIEQLVYGFHNHVTMLVSMNQQAVSQLIKQLGPMLKEWEQIESISL
;
A
#
# COMPACT_ATOMS: atom_id res chain seq x y z
N ALA A 1 39.54 -4.30 -53.06
CA ALA A 1 40.33 -5.55 -53.05
C ALA A 1 41.63 -5.29 -53.80
N ARG A 2 42.78 -5.78 -53.31
CA ARG A 2 44.09 -5.61 -53.97
C ARG A 2 44.99 -6.83 -53.70
N ILE A 3 45.85 -7.14 -54.67
CA ILE A 3 46.97 -8.09 -54.54
C ILE A 3 48.24 -7.27 -54.32
N TYR A 4 49.11 -7.69 -53.40
CA TYR A 4 50.43 -7.09 -53.19
C TYR A 4 51.50 -8.17 -53.31
N TYR A 5 52.63 -7.86 -53.94
CA TYR A 5 53.71 -8.82 -54.18
C TYR A 5 54.94 -8.58 -53.31
N SER A 6 54.93 -7.53 -52.49
CA SER A 6 56.02 -7.21 -51.57
C SER A 6 55.53 -6.49 -50.32
N GLN A 7 56.29 -6.60 -49.23
CA GLN A 7 55.98 -5.92 -47.97
C GLN A 7 55.89 -4.38 -48.12
N PRO A 8 56.81 -3.67 -48.80
CA PRO A 8 56.72 -2.21 -48.95
C PRO A 8 55.45 -1.76 -49.67
N GLU A 9 55.05 -2.50 -50.71
CA GLU A 9 53.85 -2.22 -51.49
C GLU A 9 52.58 -2.43 -50.66
N ALA A 10 52.54 -3.49 -49.85
CA ALA A 10 51.45 -3.77 -48.92
C ALA A 10 51.33 -2.67 -47.85
N THR A 11 52.43 -2.26 -47.24
CA THR A 11 52.45 -1.19 -46.22
C THR A 11 51.97 0.15 -46.80
N GLN A 12 52.39 0.49 -48.01
CA GLN A 12 51.93 1.71 -48.69
C GLN A 12 50.45 1.64 -49.04
N GLY A 13 49.97 0.48 -49.51
CA GLY A 13 48.56 0.26 -49.85
C GLY A 13 47.61 0.24 -48.66
N MET A 14 48.13 0.08 -47.44
CA MET A 14 47.39 0.11 -46.16
C MET A 14 47.57 1.41 -45.39
N SER A 15 47.95 2.50 -46.05
CA SER A 15 48.19 3.80 -45.39
C SER A 15 46.96 4.40 -44.68
N ASP A 16 45.76 3.91 -44.99
CA ASP A 16 44.47 4.38 -44.49
C ASP A 16 43.86 3.48 -43.39
N ILE A 17 44.56 2.42 -42.95
CA ILE A 17 44.03 1.54 -41.90
C ILE A 17 44.20 2.14 -40.51
N SER A 18 43.32 1.78 -39.58
CA SER A 18 43.45 2.21 -38.18
C SER A 18 44.74 1.65 -37.56
N ARG A 19 45.35 2.42 -36.65
CA ARG A 19 46.57 2.02 -35.93
C ARG A 19 46.43 0.67 -35.25
N GLU A 20 45.26 0.41 -34.65
CA GLU A 20 44.94 -0.85 -33.99
C GLU A 20 44.96 -2.04 -34.96
N ASN A 21 44.36 -1.89 -36.15
CA ASN A 21 44.40 -2.93 -37.19
C ASN A 21 45.81 -3.13 -37.75
N TYR A 22 46.61 -2.08 -37.87
CA TYR A 22 48.01 -2.15 -38.28
C TYR A 22 48.87 -2.92 -37.27
N ASP A 23 48.66 -2.69 -35.97
CA ASP A 23 49.34 -3.40 -34.91
C ASP A 23 48.92 -4.88 -34.85
N PHE A 24 47.64 -5.20 -35.06
CA PHE A 24 47.17 -6.59 -35.22
C PHE A 24 47.81 -7.29 -36.43
N LEU A 25 47.89 -6.64 -37.59
CA LEU A 25 48.52 -7.20 -38.79
C LEU A 25 50.03 -7.41 -38.61
N ASN A 26 50.73 -6.52 -37.91
CA ASN A 26 52.17 -6.66 -37.64
C ASN A 26 52.49 -7.65 -36.52
N SER A 27 51.59 -7.82 -35.55
CA SER A 27 51.75 -8.78 -34.44
C SER A 27 51.58 -10.23 -34.92
N ALA A 28 50.76 -10.47 -35.94
CA ALA A 28 50.90 -11.65 -36.77
C ALA A 28 52.27 -11.56 -37.46
N LYS A 29 53.27 -12.33 -36.98
CA LYS A 29 54.68 -12.43 -37.44
C LYS A 29 54.90 -12.80 -38.93
N ALA A 30 53.95 -12.45 -39.79
CA ALA A 30 53.68 -12.96 -41.13
C ALA A 30 54.18 -12.04 -42.26
N LEU A 31 54.49 -10.77 -42.00
CA LEU A 31 54.77 -9.83 -43.10
C LEU A 31 56.22 -9.87 -43.59
N SER A 32 57.19 -10.31 -42.78
CA SER A 32 58.62 -10.24 -43.11
C SER A 32 59.11 -11.33 -44.07
N GLU A 33 58.42 -12.47 -44.17
CA GLU A 33 58.80 -13.60 -45.06
C GLU A 33 57.79 -13.87 -46.17
N MET A 34 56.92 -12.90 -46.41
CA MET A 34 55.79 -13.04 -47.29
C MET A 34 56.17 -12.88 -48.77
N LYS A 35 55.64 -13.75 -49.64
CA LYS A 35 55.86 -13.70 -51.10
C LYS A 35 54.69 -13.13 -51.90
N GLY A 36 53.51 -13.00 -51.30
CA GLY A 36 52.35 -12.38 -51.94
C GLY A 36 51.13 -12.35 -51.02
N LEU A 37 50.35 -11.27 -51.09
CA LEU A 37 49.25 -10.93 -50.19
C LEU A 37 47.99 -10.62 -50.99
N ILE A 38 46.84 -11.08 -50.52
CA ILE A 38 45.54 -10.58 -50.99
C ILE A 38 44.80 -9.98 -49.81
N CYS A 39 44.31 -8.75 -49.98
CA CYS A 39 43.40 -8.12 -49.04
C CYS A 39 42.07 -7.80 -49.73
N VAL A 40 41.00 -8.34 -49.19
CA VAL A 40 39.63 -8.07 -49.64
C VAL A 40 38.79 -7.55 -48.47
N PRO A 41 37.94 -6.53 -48.67
CA PRO A 41 37.11 -6.02 -47.60
C PRO A 41 35.92 -6.95 -47.34
N ILE A 42 35.55 -7.11 -46.08
CA ILE A 42 34.28 -7.69 -45.66
C ILE A 42 33.31 -6.52 -45.52
N SER A 43 32.33 -6.41 -46.42
CA SER A 43 31.44 -5.26 -46.51
C SER A 43 29.98 -5.65 -46.42
N ILE A 44 29.18 -4.91 -45.66
CA ILE A 44 27.72 -5.02 -45.60
C ILE A 44 27.16 -3.74 -46.20
N GLY A 45 26.54 -3.84 -47.39
CA GLY A 45 26.13 -2.67 -48.15
C GLY A 45 27.32 -1.76 -48.48
N GLN A 46 27.27 -0.51 -48.02
CA GLN A 46 28.35 0.47 -48.18
C GLN A 46 29.38 0.45 -47.04
N GLU A 47 29.08 -0.26 -45.94
CA GLU A 47 29.90 -0.25 -44.73
C GLU A 47 30.94 -1.37 -44.76
N ARG A 48 32.20 -1.03 -44.48
CA ARG A 48 33.30 -2.00 -44.38
C ARG A 48 33.49 -2.39 -42.92
N ILE A 49 33.00 -3.57 -42.57
CA ILE A 49 33.02 -4.07 -41.19
C ILE A 49 34.29 -4.88 -40.86
N GLY A 50 35.11 -5.18 -41.86
CA GLY A 50 36.37 -5.89 -41.67
C GLY A 50 37.17 -6.07 -42.95
N VAL A 51 38.27 -6.84 -42.83
CA VAL A 51 39.14 -7.21 -43.94
C VAL A 51 39.50 -8.69 -43.82
N LEU A 52 39.44 -9.41 -44.93
CA LEU A 52 39.95 -10.77 -45.05
C LEU A 52 41.30 -10.71 -45.77
N VAL A 53 42.30 -11.33 -45.17
CA VAL A 53 43.68 -11.27 -45.62
C VAL A 53 44.20 -12.67 -45.85
N LEU A 54 44.73 -12.94 -47.04
CA LEU A 54 45.39 -14.19 -47.39
C LEU A 54 46.89 -13.97 -47.52
N HIS A 55 47.66 -14.74 -46.76
CA HIS A 55 49.11 -14.67 -46.78
C HIS A 55 49.75 -15.86 -47.52
N GLN A 56 50.58 -15.59 -48.54
CA GLN A 56 51.39 -16.60 -49.22
C GLN A 56 52.87 -16.52 -48.78
N PHE A 57 53.39 -17.61 -48.20
CA PHE A 57 54.78 -17.71 -47.73
C PHE A 57 55.65 -18.66 -48.57
N HIS A 58 55.14 -19.85 -48.89
CA HIS A 58 55.97 -20.96 -49.37
C HIS A 58 55.69 -21.43 -50.81
N SER A 59 54.63 -20.93 -51.47
CA SER A 59 54.24 -21.39 -52.81
C SER A 59 55.09 -20.77 -53.94
N ARG A 60 55.30 -21.52 -55.03
CA ARG A 60 56.13 -21.15 -56.20
C ARG A 60 55.39 -20.30 -57.25
N GLY A 61 54.05 -20.28 -57.25
CA GLY A 61 53.23 -19.47 -58.18
C GLY A 61 52.96 -18.06 -57.67
N LYS A 62 52.73 -17.08 -58.54
CA LYS A 62 52.24 -15.75 -58.14
C LYS A 62 50.73 -15.79 -57.93
N LEU A 63 50.22 -15.01 -56.98
CA LEU A 63 48.78 -14.77 -56.85
C LEU A 63 48.26 -14.08 -58.11
N VAL A 64 47.16 -14.59 -58.63
CA VAL A 64 46.52 -14.10 -59.85
C VAL A 64 45.12 -13.56 -59.56
N GLU A 65 44.54 -12.89 -60.54
CA GLU A 65 43.21 -12.29 -60.42
C GLU A 65 42.12 -13.30 -60.04
N HIS A 66 42.26 -14.55 -60.46
CA HIS A 66 41.35 -15.63 -60.06
C HIS A 66 41.36 -15.87 -58.54
N ASP A 67 42.54 -15.82 -57.90
CA ASP A 67 42.67 -15.96 -56.45
C ASP A 67 42.03 -14.76 -55.71
N LEU A 68 42.16 -13.55 -56.27
CA LEU A 68 41.51 -12.35 -55.75
C LEU A 68 39.99 -12.47 -55.80
N GLN A 69 39.43 -12.90 -56.93
CA GLN A 69 37.99 -13.11 -57.11
C GLN A 69 37.46 -14.19 -56.17
N LEU A 70 38.21 -15.28 -55.99
CA LEU A 70 37.85 -16.35 -55.07
C LEU A 70 37.81 -15.84 -53.62
N LEU A 71 38.86 -15.11 -53.19
CA LEU A 71 38.90 -14.55 -51.85
C LEU A 71 37.82 -13.47 -51.64
N GLN A 72 37.53 -12.66 -52.65
CA GLN A 72 36.42 -11.71 -52.61
C GLN A 72 35.08 -12.44 -52.41
N GLY A 73 34.84 -13.53 -53.12
CA GLY A 73 33.64 -14.37 -52.91
C GLY A 73 33.55 -14.92 -51.48
N PHE A 74 34.68 -15.34 -50.89
CA PHE A 74 34.71 -15.73 -49.47
C PHE A 74 34.41 -14.55 -48.54
N ALA A 75 34.92 -13.36 -48.82
CA ALA A 75 34.66 -12.18 -48.00
C ALA A 75 33.20 -11.72 -48.08
N ASP A 76 32.59 -11.80 -49.27
CA ASP A 76 31.17 -11.50 -49.47
C ASP A 76 30.29 -12.48 -48.67
N GLN A 77 30.57 -13.78 -48.73
CA GLN A 77 29.88 -14.79 -47.90
C GLN A 77 30.12 -14.59 -46.40
N THR A 78 31.35 -14.21 -46.02
CA THR A 78 31.69 -13.89 -44.63
C THR A 78 30.89 -12.70 -44.12
N ALA A 79 30.70 -11.66 -44.94
CA ALA A 79 29.90 -10.50 -44.58
C ALA A 79 28.44 -10.88 -44.30
N VAL A 80 27.85 -11.73 -45.17
CA VAL A 80 26.48 -12.26 -44.99
C VAL A 80 26.39 -13.07 -43.70
N ALA A 81 27.36 -13.94 -43.42
CA ALA A 81 27.36 -14.76 -42.21
C ALA A 81 27.47 -13.91 -40.93
N ILE A 82 28.33 -12.88 -40.93
CA ILE A 82 28.47 -11.94 -39.81
C ILE A 82 27.17 -11.16 -39.60
N GLU A 83 26.55 -10.66 -40.68
CA GLU A 83 25.31 -9.90 -40.60
C GLU A 83 24.16 -10.77 -40.08
N ASN A 84 24.04 -12.00 -40.57
CA ASN A 84 23.05 -12.94 -40.07
C ASN A 84 23.27 -13.27 -38.59
N ALA A 85 24.53 -13.45 -38.16
CA ALA A 85 24.86 -13.68 -36.76
C ALA A 85 24.53 -12.46 -35.89
N ARG A 86 24.72 -11.24 -36.41
CA ARG A 86 24.37 -9.98 -35.74
C ARG A 86 22.85 -9.84 -35.61
N LEU A 87 22.11 -9.94 -36.71
CA LEU A 87 20.64 -9.87 -36.75
C LEU A 87 20.01 -10.94 -35.86
N TYR A 88 20.52 -12.17 -35.90
CA TYR A 88 20.05 -13.24 -35.02
C TYR A 88 20.29 -12.92 -33.54
N ARG A 89 21.44 -12.35 -33.20
CA ARG A 89 21.75 -11.93 -31.82
C ARG A 89 20.82 -10.81 -31.37
N GLU A 90 20.61 -9.79 -32.19
CA GLU A 90 19.70 -8.67 -31.91
C GLU A 90 18.26 -9.17 -31.71
N ALA A 91 17.76 -10.01 -32.61
CA ALA A 91 16.44 -10.62 -32.50
C ALA A 91 16.29 -11.46 -31.22
N LYS A 92 17.32 -12.25 -30.88
CA LYS A 92 17.33 -13.06 -29.65
C LYS A 92 17.30 -12.17 -28.39
N THR A 93 18.08 -11.09 -28.37
CA THR A 93 18.08 -10.13 -27.24
C THR A 93 16.71 -9.47 -27.11
N ALA A 94 16.14 -8.97 -28.21
CA ALA A 94 14.81 -8.34 -28.20
C ALA A 94 13.71 -9.30 -27.72
N LEU A 95 13.75 -10.57 -28.12
CA LEU A 95 12.82 -11.59 -27.63
C LEU A 95 12.96 -11.84 -26.12
N HIS A 96 14.19 -11.86 -25.60
CA HIS A 96 14.43 -12.04 -24.17
C HIS A 96 13.88 -10.85 -23.37
N GLU A 97 14.16 -9.62 -23.79
CA GLU A 97 13.64 -8.41 -23.16
C GLU A 97 12.11 -8.35 -23.19
N LEU A 98 11.50 -8.72 -24.33
CA LEU A 98 10.05 -8.76 -24.47
C LEU A 98 9.42 -9.81 -23.55
N ALA A 99 10.03 -10.99 -23.43
CA ALA A 99 9.56 -12.04 -22.54
C ALA A 99 9.62 -11.60 -21.06
N GLU A 100 10.70 -10.93 -20.66
CA GLU A 100 10.86 -10.39 -19.32
C GLU A 100 9.80 -9.33 -19.02
N LEU A 101 9.63 -8.36 -19.93
CA LEU A 101 8.62 -7.30 -19.78
C LEU A 101 7.20 -7.87 -19.75
N SER A 102 6.90 -8.85 -20.62
CA SER A 102 5.60 -9.53 -20.64
C SER A 102 5.34 -10.25 -19.32
N GLY A 103 6.35 -10.91 -18.75
CA GLY A 103 6.27 -11.54 -17.43
C GLY A 103 5.94 -10.53 -16.33
N GLN A 104 6.66 -9.40 -16.28
CA GLN A 104 6.40 -8.32 -15.32
C GLN A 104 5.00 -7.74 -15.46
N LEU A 105 4.53 -7.50 -16.69
CA LEU A 105 3.18 -7.00 -16.97
C LEU A 105 2.10 -8.00 -16.53
N GLN A 106 2.31 -9.29 -16.77
CA GLN A 106 1.37 -10.32 -16.37
C GLN A 106 1.25 -10.40 -14.84
N SER A 107 2.37 -10.41 -14.13
CA SER A 107 2.38 -10.36 -12.67
C SER A 107 1.67 -9.11 -12.16
N ARG A 108 2.01 -7.92 -12.68
CA ARG A 108 1.37 -6.65 -12.28
C ARG A 108 -0.14 -6.65 -12.54
N ASN A 109 -0.59 -7.19 -13.67
CA ASN A 109 -2.01 -7.32 -13.97
C ASN A 109 -2.72 -8.26 -12.99
N GLN A 110 -2.11 -9.39 -12.62
CA GLN A 110 -2.68 -10.29 -11.61
C GLN A 110 -2.86 -9.58 -10.26
N TYR A 111 -1.90 -8.76 -9.83
CA TYR A 111 -2.03 -7.97 -8.61
C TYR A 111 -3.17 -6.96 -8.69
N LEU A 112 -3.32 -6.24 -9.81
CA LEU A 112 -4.41 -5.28 -10.00
C LEU A 112 -5.78 -5.96 -9.99
N LEU A 113 -5.91 -7.10 -10.67
CA LEU A 113 -7.13 -7.89 -10.65
C LEU A 113 -7.49 -8.32 -9.24
N LYS A 114 -6.51 -8.82 -8.46
CA LYS A 114 -6.76 -9.22 -7.07
C LYS A 114 -7.16 -8.03 -6.20
N ARG A 115 -6.54 -6.87 -6.37
CA ARG A 115 -6.91 -5.63 -5.67
C ARG A 115 -8.37 -5.26 -5.94
N ASN A 116 -8.78 -5.26 -7.20
CA ASN A 116 -10.15 -4.92 -7.58
C ASN A 116 -11.16 -5.95 -7.05
N GLU A 117 -10.85 -7.25 -7.15
CA GLU A 117 -11.71 -8.32 -6.63
C GLU A 117 -11.95 -8.17 -5.12
N ILE A 118 -10.88 -7.88 -4.35
CA ILE A 118 -11.00 -7.65 -2.91
C ILE A 118 -11.83 -6.39 -2.64
N HIS A 119 -11.53 -5.29 -3.33
CA HIS A 119 -12.27 -4.04 -3.20
C HIS A 119 -13.77 -4.24 -3.45
N ASP A 120 -14.14 -4.85 -4.58
CA ASP A 120 -15.53 -5.07 -4.97
C ASP A 120 -16.27 -5.96 -3.97
N THR A 121 -15.61 -7.05 -3.53
CA THR A 121 -16.20 -7.97 -2.55
C THR A 121 -16.50 -7.26 -1.23
N LEU A 122 -15.55 -6.48 -0.71
CA LEU A 122 -15.72 -5.77 0.56
C LEU A 122 -16.72 -4.62 0.43
N GLN A 123 -16.69 -3.88 -0.68
CA GLN A 123 -17.63 -2.79 -0.97
C GLN A 123 -19.08 -3.31 -1.04
N GLN A 124 -19.31 -4.49 -1.62
CA GLN A 124 -20.64 -5.11 -1.62
C GLN A 124 -21.16 -5.40 -0.22
N LEU A 125 -20.30 -5.76 0.75
CA LEU A 125 -20.70 -5.97 2.14
C LEU A 125 -21.18 -4.67 2.78
N THR A 126 -20.48 -3.57 2.51
CA THR A 126 -20.85 -2.22 2.96
C THR A 126 -22.19 -1.79 2.37
N LEU A 127 -22.41 -2.00 1.08
CA LEU A 127 -23.68 -1.68 0.41
C LEU A 127 -24.86 -2.52 0.93
N GLN A 128 -24.60 -3.77 1.30
CA GLN A 128 -25.59 -4.66 1.92
C GLN A 128 -25.81 -4.39 3.42
N ASN A 129 -25.14 -3.37 4.00
CA ASN A 129 -25.16 -3.02 5.42
C ASN A 129 -24.91 -4.22 6.34
N LYS A 130 -24.00 -5.13 5.94
CA LYS A 130 -23.64 -6.30 6.73
C LYS A 130 -22.78 -5.97 7.96
N GLY A 131 -22.30 -4.73 8.04
CA GLY A 131 -21.54 -4.21 9.17
C GLY A 131 -20.08 -4.66 9.19
N VAL A 132 -19.37 -4.16 10.20
CA VAL A 132 -17.91 -4.31 10.37
C VAL A 132 -17.50 -5.77 10.55
N ASP A 133 -18.22 -6.55 11.36
CA ASP A 133 -17.93 -7.98 11.58
C ASP A 133 -17.85 -8.78 10.28
N ALA A 134 -18.75 -8.53 9.32
CA ALA A 134 -18.76 -9.24 8.04
C ALA A 134 -17.54 -8.90 7.16
N ILE A 135 -17.08 -7.64 7.21
CA ILE A 135 -15.86 -7.20 6.53
C ILE A 135 -14.65 -7.93 7.12
N ILE A 136 -14.52 -7.96 8.46
CA ILE A 136 -13.41 -8.62 9.15
C ILE A 136 -13.41 -10.13 8.89
N GLN A 137 -14.56 -10.79 8.98
CA GLN A 137 -14.67 -12.22 8.66
C GLN A 137 -14.29 -12.53 7.21
N THR A 138 -14.58 -11.61 6.28
CA THR A 138 -14.22 -11.79 4.87
C THR A 138 -12.73 -11.56 4.64
N LEU A 139 -12.14 -10.53 5.25
CA LEU A 139 -10.69 -10.32 5.26
C LEU A 139 -9.93 -11.51 5.84
N GLN A 140 -10.40 -12.05 6.97
CA GLN A 140 -9.82 -13.24 7.59
C GLN A 140 -9.85 -14.46 6.65
N ARG A 141 -10.96 -14.67 5.92
CA ARG A 141 -11.05 -15.75 4.92
C ARG A 141 -10.13 -15.52 3.73
N MET A 142 -9.98 -14.28 3.26
CA MET A 142 -9.12 -13.94 2.13
C MET A 142 -7.62 -14.09 2.46
N ILE A 143 -7.22 -13.66 3.66
CA ILE A 143 -5.82 -13.68 4.12
C ILE A 143 -5.45 -15.07 4.68
N GLY A 144 -6.41 -15.82 5.19
CA GLY A 144 -6.18 -17.14 5.79
C GLY A 144 -5.46 -17.09 7.14
N LYS A 145 -5.39 -15.91 7.78
CA LYS A 145 -4.76 -15.65 9.09
C LYS A 145 -5.75 -14.90 9.99
N PRO A 146 -5.63 -14.98 11.33
CA PRO A 146 -6.44 -14.17 12.22
C PRO A 146 -6.30 -12.68 11.92
N VAL A 147 -7.43 -12.03 11.64
CA VAL A 147 -7.52 -10.59 11.41
C VAL A 147 -8.43 -9.98 12.47
N SER A 148 -7.94 -8.96 13.16
CA SER A 148 -8.73 -8.21 14.13
C SER A 148 -8.74 -6.73 13.77
N PHE A 149 -9.88 -6.08 13.96
CA PHE A 149 -10.02 -4.64 13.84
C PHE A 149 -10.34 -4.03 15.20
N ILE A 150 -9.62 -2.97 15.53
CA ILE A 150 -9.80 -2.20 16.76
C ILE A 150 -10.41 -0.87 16.37
N ASP A 151 -11.69 -0.68 16.73
CA ASP A 151 -12.44 0.56 16.52
C ASP A 151 -12.20 1.49 17.70
N CYS A 152 -11.38 2.51 17.50
CA CYS A 152 -11.05 3.49 18.52
C CYS A 152 -12.15 4.54 18.70
N LEU A 153 -13.05 4.73 17.73
CA LEU A 153 -14.19 5.64 17.84
C LEU A 153 -15.27 5.08 18.76
N GLN A 154 -15.57 3.79 18.62
CA GLN A 154 -16.59 3.12 19.43
C GLN A 154 -16.01 2.37 20.64
N ASN A 155 -14.68 2.31 20.75
CA ASN A 155 -13.97 1.51 21.75
C ASN A 155 -14.39 0.03 21.66
N GLN A 156 -14.36 -0.54 20.45
CA GLN A 156 -14.79 -1.92 20.17
C GLN A 156 -13.69 -2.73 19.49
N TYR A 157 -13.79 -4.05 19.64
CA TYR A 157 -12.88 -5.02 19.02
C TYR A 157 -13.70 -5.94 18.14
N TYR A 158 -13.17 -6.22 16.95
CA TYR A 158 -13.75 -7.12 15.97
C TYR A 158 -12.73 -8.22 15.63
N PRO A 159 -13.16 -9.50 15.56
CA PRO A 159 -14.50 -9.97 15.90
C PRO A 159 -14.80 -9.81 17.41
N GLN A 160 -16.08 -9.65 17.78
CA GLN A 160 -16.46 -9.36 19.18
C GLN A 160 -16.18 -10.49 20.18
N SER A 161 -15.85 -11.69 19.70
CA SER A 161 -15.52 -12.86 20.52
C SER A 161 -14.28 -12.61 21.39
N ALA A 162 -14.38 -12.91 22.69
CA ALA A 162 -13.29 -12.70 23.64
C ALA A 162 -12.07 -13.60 23.38
N ALA A 163 -12.24 -14.75 22.70
CA ALA A 163 -11.18 -15.72 22.44
C ALA A 163 -10.08 -15.21 21.49
N THR A 164 -10.38 -14.16 20.71
CA THR A 164 -9.50 -13.58 19.69
C THR A 164 -9.09 -12.15 19.99
N ARG A 165 -9.35 -11.65 21.21
CA ARG A 165 -8.94 -10.28 21.57
C ARG A 165 -7.43 -10.21 21.72
N PRO A 166 -6.76 -9.31 21.01
CA PRO A 166 -5.35 -9.07 21.24
C PRO A 166 -5.11 -8.53 22.66
N THR A 167 -3.89 -8.71 23.14
CA THR A 167 -3.48 -8.30 24.49
C THR A 167 -3.13 -6.80 24.61
N TYR A 168 -3.04 -6.05 23.51
CA TYR A 168 -2.78 -4.61 23.54
C TYR A 168 -4.06 -3.80 23.78
N SER A 169 -3.93 -2.68 24.50
CA SER A 169 -5.04 -1.76 24.74
C SER A 169 -5.24 -0.79 23.56
N ILE A 170 -6.45 -0.25 23.43
CA ILE A 170 -6.74 0.85 22.48
C ILE A 170 -5.84 2.05 22.75
N ASP A 171 -5.46 2.28 24.00
CA ASP A 171 -4.65 3.43 24.41
C ASP A 171 -3.19 3.27 23.92
N GLU A 172 -2.62 2.07 24.03
CA GLU A 172 -1.30 1.75 23.48
C GLU A 172 -1.26 1.96 21.96
N LEU A 173 -2.31 1.49 21.26
CA LEU A 173 -2.43 1.67 19.81
C LEU A 173 -2.57 3.14 19.42
N SER A 174 -3.38 3.89 20.17
CA SER A 174 -3.57 5.34 19.94
C SER A 174 -2.25 6.09 20.14
N MET A 175 -1.45 5.70 21.14
CA MET A 175 -0.11 6.28 21.35
C MET A 175 0.84 5.95 20.19
N ILE A 176 0.84 4.70 19.69
CA ILE A 176 1.69 4.27 18.58
C ILE A 176 1.35 5.01 17.27
N PHE A 177 0.07 5.23 17.01
CA PHE A 177 -0.43 5.82 15.76
C PHE A 177 -0.74 7.31 15.83
N SER A 178 -0.54 7.96 16.98
CA SER A 178 -0.71 9.42 17.17
C SER A 178 -0.06 10.25 16.06
N ASN A 179 1.19 9.94 15.72
CA ASN A 179 1.97 10.63 14.69
C ASN A 179 2.47 9.70 13.57
N ARG A 180 1.90 8.49 13.45
CA ARG A 180 2.37 7.47 12.52
C ARG A 180 1.27 7.05 11.57
N ARG A 181 1.53 7.20 10.27
CA ARG A 181 0.60 6.81 9.19
C ARG A 181 0.96 5.51 8.50
N THR A 182 2.06 4.89 8.90
CA THR A 182 2.57 3.65 8.31
C THR A 182 2.32 2.45 9.21
N PRO A 183 2.20 1.24 8.64
CA PRO A 183 2.02 0.02 9.42
C PRO A 183 3.22 -0.26 10.34
N VAL A 184 2.96 -0.98 11.44
CA VAL A 184 3.94 -1.33 12.47
C VAL A 184 3.85 -2.81 12.78
N THR A 185 4.99 -3.43 13.08
CA THR A 185 5.01 -4.78 13.63
C THR A 185 5.01 -4.72 15.16
N LEU A 186 3.99 -5.32 15.77
CA LEU A 186 3.85 -5.44 17.22
C LEU A 186 4.33 -6.84 17.65
N LEU A 187 5.23 -6.88 18.62
CA LEU A 187 5.75 -8.12 19.19
C LEU A 187 5.18 -8.27 20.61
N LEU A 188 4.49 -9.38 20.86
CA LEU A 188 3.73 -9.61 22.08
C LEU A 188 4.23 -10.84 22.85
N GLY A 189 4.17 -10.75 24.18
CA GLY A 189 4.52 -11.82 25.13
C GLY A 189 5.97 -11.78 25.62
N LYS A 190 6.25 -12.50 26.73
CA LYS A 190 7.57 -12.48 27.40
C LYS A 190 8.76 -12.96 26.54
N ASN A 191 8.52 -13.56 25.36
CA ASN A 191 9.52 -14.01 24.39
C ASN A 191 9.20 -13.58 22.93
N ASN A 192 8.39 -12.56 22.69
CA ASN A 192 7.89 -12.20 21.34
C ASN A 192 7.19 -13.36 20.61
N SER A 193 6.48 -14.22 21.37
CA SER A 193 5.87 -15.46 20.84
C SER A 193 4.74 -15.21 19.83
N ALA A 194 4.11 -14.03 19.87
CA ALA A 194 3.09 -13.60 18.93
C ALA A 194 3.53 -12.32 18.23
N CYS A 195 3.40 -12.29 16.91
CA CYS A 195 3.75 -11.14 16.10
C CYS A 195 2.52 -10.69 15.30
N HIS A 196 2.22 -9.39 15.37
CA HIS A 196 1.08 -8.80 14.70
C HIS A 196 1.55 -7.69 13.77
N TYR A 197 1.08 -7.72 12.53
CA TYR A 197 1.18 -6.60 11.62
C TYR A 197 -0.02 -5.67 11.84
N ALA A 198 0.22 -4.44 12.29
CA ALA A 198 -0.80 -3.45 12.59
C ALA A 198 -0.81 -2.34 11.53
N TYR A 199 -1.95 -2.18 10.84
CA TYR A 199 -2.17 -1.18 9.80
C TYR A 199 -3.15 -0.11 10.30
N PRO A 200 -2.74 1.17 10.36
CA PRO A 200 -3.60 2.23 10.87
C PRO A 200 -4.70 2.62 9.87
N ILE A 201 -5.89 2.92 10.40
CA ILE A 201 -7.02 3.49 9.67
C ILE A 201 -7.15 4.93 10.13
N ILE A 202 -6.85 5.87 9.23
CA ILE A 202 -6.78 7.29 9.51
C ILE A 202 -7.65 8.03 8.50
N ASN A 203 -8.44 8.99 8.98
CA ASN A 203 -9.18 9.92 8.15
C ASN A 203 -8.72 11.36 8.47
N GLY A 204 -8.08 12.02 7.51
CA GLY A 204 -7.48 13.33 7.74
C GLY A 204 -6.35 13.27 8.78
N ALA A 205 -6.55 13.92 9.93
CA ALA A 205 -5.66 13.84 11.10
C ALA A 205 -6.13 12.82 12.16
N VAL A 206 -7.34 12.28 12.02
CA VAL A 206 -7.98 11.46 13.06
C VAL A 206 -7.66 9.98 12.86
N PHE A 207 -7.12 9.35 13.91
CA PHE A 207 -6.95 7.91 13.99
C PHE A 207 -8.29 7.24 14.36
N PHE A 208 -8.86 6.47 13.43
CA PHE A 208 -10.14 5.77 13.63
C PHE A 208 -9.94 4.41 14.29
N GLY A 209 -8.78 3.79 14.11
CA GLY A 209 -8.52 2.44 14.58
C GLY A 209 -7.42 1.77 13.78
N CYS A 210 -7.20 0.47 14.00
CA CYS A 210 -6.24 -0.29 13.22
C CYS A 210 -6.71 -1.70 12.90
N LEU A 211 -6.31 -2.18 11.73
CA LEU A 211 -6.38 -3.59 11.34
C LEU A 211 -5.12 -4.30 11.82
N THR A 212 -5.26 -5.51 12.32
CA THR A 212 -4.15 -6.28 12.86
C THR A 212 -4.21 -7.70 12.32
N VAL A 213 -3.07 -8.22 11.86
CA VAL A 213 -2.94 -9.57 11.32
C VAL A 213 -1.90 -10.31 12.12
N GLU A 214 -2.27 -11.44 12.72
CA GLU A 214 -1.31 -12.32 13.36
C GLU A 214 -0.45 -13.01 12.30
N THR A 215 0.87 -12.81 12.34
CA THR A 215 1.78 -13.40 11.35
C THR A 215 3.19 -13.60 11.89
N LYS A 216 3.87 -14.64 11.41
CA LYS A 216 5.31 -14.86 11.65
C LYS A 216 6.17 -14.32 10.50
N LEU A 217 5.55 -13.87 9.41
CA LEU A 217 6.23 -13.40 8.21
C LEU A 217 6.23 -11.87 8.22
N ILE A 218 7.42 -11.29 8.34
CA ILE A 218 7.64 -9.84 8.30
C ILE A 218 8.66 -9.55 7.20
N PRO A 219 8.35 -8.72 6.19
CA PRO A 219 7.06 -8.06 5.97
C PRO A 219 5.94 -9.04 5.59
N LEU A 220 4.69 -8.60 5.74
CA LEU A 220 3.51 -9.36 5.33
C LEU A 220 3.58 -9.65 3.81
N PRO A 221 3.17 -10.83 3.32
CA PRO A 221 3.11 -11.09 1.87
C PRO A 221 2.32 -10.01 1.10
N GLU A 222 2.73 -9.66 -0.12
CA GLU A 222 2.13 -8.56 -0.90
C GLU A 222 0.61 -8.69 -1.09
N LEU A 223 0.10 -9.90 -1.35
CA LEU A 223 -1.35 -10.13 -1.49
C LEU A 223 -2.11 -9.87 -0.19
N ASP A 224 -1.52 -10.21 0.96
CA ASP A 224 -2.11 -9.95 2.27
C ASP A 224 -2.08 -8.45 2.57
N GLN A 225 -1.01 -7.75 2.17
CA GLN A 225 -0.92 -6.29 2.28
C GLN A 225 -2.02 -5.62 1.47
N ILE A 226 -2.22 -6.04 0.21
CA ILE A 226 -3.31 -5.53 -0.64
C ILE A 226 -4.66 -5.75 0.03
N ALA A 227 -4.90 -6.93 0.62
CA ALA A 227 -6.15 -7.22 1.32
C ALA A 227 -6.37 -6.28 2.50
N ILE A 228 -5.33 -6.02 3.30
CA ILE A 228 -5.40 -5.10 4.44
C ILE A 228 -5.58 -3.64 3.99
N GLU A 229 -4.90 -3.21 2.93
CA GLU A 229 -5.07 -1.86 2.36
C GLU A 229 -6.47 -1.63 1.78
N GLN A 230 -7.03 -2.61 1.07
CA GLN A 230 -8.40 -2.51 0.58
C GLN A 230 -9.40 -2.57 1.74
N GLY A 231 -9.17 -3.46 2.71
CA GLY A 231 -9.98 -3.57 3.92
C GLY A 231 -9.99 -2.30 4.75
N SER A 232 -8.85 -1.66 4.95
CA SER A 232 -8.72 -0.42 5.73
C SER A 232 -9.48 0.73 5.08
N ALA A 233 -9.39 0.87 3.75
CA ALA A 233 -10.12 1.90 3.01
C ALA A 233 -11.64 1.73 3.13
N ILE A 234 -12.14 0.50 2.98
CA ILE A 234 -13.58 0.19 3.11
C ILE A 234 -14.06 0.40 4.56
N LEU A 235 -13.26 -0.01 5.55
CA LEU A 235 -13.57 0.22 6.96
C LEU A 235 -13.58 1.71 7.30
N ALA A 236 -12.64 2.51 6.78
CA ALA A 236 -12.65 3.96 6.97
C ALA A 236 -13.98 4.57 6.50
N LEU A 237 -14.44 4.20 5.31
CA LEU A 237 -15.73 4.67 4.77
C LEU A 237 -16.91 4.19 5.60
N GLU A 238 -16.91 2.94 6.06
CA GLU A 238 -17.95 2.40 6.93
C GLU A 238 -18.01 3.17 8.27
N LEU A 239 -16.86 3.52 8.85
CA LEU A 239 -16.78 4.30 10.08
C LEU A 239 -17.25 5.75 9.87
N VAL A 240 -16.86 6.41 8.77
CA VAL A 240 -17.37 7.75 8.41
C VAL A 240 -18.90 7.71 8.25
N LYS A 241 -19.44 6.68 7.61
CA LYS A 241 -20.89 6.48 7.47
C LYS A 241 -21.56 6.35 8.84
N GLN A 242 -21.02 5.53 9.74
CA GLN A 242 -21.56 5.34 11.09
C GLN A 242 -21.47 6.59 11.95
N GLN A 243 -20.38 7.34 11.86
CA GLN A 243 -20.20 8.64 12.53
C GLN A 243 -21.21 9.66 12.01
N THR A 244 -21.41 9.73 10.69
CA THR A 244 -22.41 10.63 10.08
C THR A 244 -23.82 10.32 10.56
N ILE A 245 -24.20 9.04 10.58
CA ILE A 245 -25.49 8.58 11.09
C ILE A 245 -25.64 8.95 12.58
N SER A 246 -24.60 8.74 13.38
CA SER A 246 -24.58 9.08 14.81
C SER A 246 -24.71 10.57 15.06
N SER A 247 -24.00 11.41 14.31
CA SER A 247 -24.07 12.86 14.38
C SER A 247 -25.47 13.39 14.01
N ILE A 248 -26.09 12.85 12.96
CA ILE A 248 -27.49 13.17 12.60
C ILE A 248 -28.45 12.77 13.73
N PHE A 249 -28.26 11.58 14.30
CA PHE A 249 -29.07 11.12 15.43
C PHE A 249 -28.91 12.03 16.65
N TYR A 250 -27.68 12.44 16.98
CA TYR A 250 -27.44 13.33 18.12
C TYR A 250 -28.04 14.71 17.90
N LYS A 251 -27.92 15.27 16.70
CA LYS A 251 -28.55 16.55 16.35
C LYS A 251 -30.08 16.49 16.53
N LYS A 252 -30.73 15.45 16.01
CA LYS A 252 -32.19 15.26 16.18
C LYS A 252 -32.57 15.12 17.66
N THR A 253 -31.79 14.33 18.41
CA THR A 253 -32.00 14.15 19.86
C THR A 253 -31.87 15.48 20.61
N HIS A 254 -30.89 16.31 20.27
CA HIS A 254 -30.70 17.63 20.86
C HIS A 254 -31.87 18.57 20.58
N GLU A 255 -32.31 18.68 19.32
CA GLU A 255 -33.45 19.50 18.93
C GLU A 255 -34.74 19.07 19.64
N PHE A 256 -34.95 17.76 19.78
CA PHE A 256 -36.09 17.22 20.51
C PHE A 256 -36.01 17.55 22.00
N PHE A 257 -34.84 17.38 22.61
CA PHE A 257 -34.63 17.71 24.02
C PHE A 257 -34.86 19.20 24.31
N GLN A 258 -34.40 20.10 23.44
CA GLN A 258 -34.68 21.54 23.55
C GLN A 258 -36.18 21.84 23.49
N LYS A 259 -36.93 21.18 22.60
CA LYS A 259 -38.39 21.30 22.53
C LYS A 259 -39.08 20.77 23.78
N LEU A 260 -38.56 19.70 24.38
CA LEU A 260 -39.07 19.16 25.63
C LEU A 260 -38.94 20.17 26.78
N LEU A 261 -37.79 20.85 26.89
CA LEU A 261 -37.54 21.86 27.94
C LEU A 261 -38.42 23.11 27.80
N GLN A 262 -38.89 23.40 26.59
CA GLN A 262 -39.75 24.56 26.30
C GLN A 262 -41.24 24.24 26.42
N GLU A 263 -41.60 22.96 26.53
CA GLU A 263 -42.99 22.51 26.56
C GLU A 263 -43.63 22.88 27.91
N LYS A 264 -44.77 23.55 27.85
CA LYS A 264 -45.49 24.04 29.04
C LYS A 264 -46.72 23.20 29.35
N ASP A 265 -47.24 22.50 28.36
CA ASP A 265 -48.38 21.61 28.52
C ASP A 265 -47.92 20.27 29.14
N PRO A 266 -48.39 19.88 30.34
CA PRO A 266 -47.99 18.65 31.00
C PRO A 266 -48.27 17.39 30.16
N ASP A 267 -49.41 17.32 29.48
CA ASP A 267 -49.79 16.14 28.69
C ASP A 267 -48.88 16.00 27.45
N ALA A 268 -48.61 17.10 26.74
CA ALA A 268 -47.63 17.12 25.64
C ALA A 268 -46.20 16.85 26.11
N LEU A 269 -45.81 17.33 27.30
CA LEU A 269 -44.50 17.06 27.90
C LEU A 269 -44.32 15.56 28.16
N TYR A 270 -45.34 14.90 28.73
CA TYR A 270 -45.29 13.45 28.98
C TYR A 270 -45.25 12.64 27.68
N ALA A 271 -46.07 12.99 26.69
CA ALA A 271 -46.05 12.34 25.38
C ALA A 271 -44.67 12.44 24.71
N ARG A 272 -44.07 13.63 24.69
CA ARG A 272 -42.72 13.83 24.13
C ARG A 272 -41.63 13.14 24.95
N GLY A 273 -41.74 13.13 26.28
CA GLY A 273 -40.83 12.39 27.14
C GLY A 273 -40.78 10.91 26.76
N GLN A 274 -41.94 10.29 26.55
CA GLN A 274 -42.03 8.90 26.11
C GLN A 274 -41.44 8.65 24.72
N GLU A 275 -41.56 9.60 23.77
CA GLU A 275 -40.91 9.50 22.45
C GLU A 275 -39.37 9.44 22.54
N LEU A 276 -38.77 10.05 23.57
CA LEU A 276 -37.34 9.93 23.87
C LEU A 276 -36.98 8.69 24.71
N GLY A 277 -37.96 7.85 25.05
CA GLY A 277 -37.78 6.73 25.97
C GLY A 277 -37.58 7.17 27.42
N LEU A 278 -38.08 8.34 27.80
CA LEU A 278 -38.04 8.84 29.17
C LEU A 278 -39.34 8.46 29.90
N SER A 279 -39.19 7.91 31.08
CA SER A 279 -40.25 7.55 32.02
C SER A 279 -40.84 8.80 32.70
N PRO A 280 -42.12 9.13 32.51
CA PRO A 280 -42.80 10.30 33.11
C PRO A 280 -42.66 10.46 34.62
N SER A 281 -42.54 9.35 35.34
CA SER A 281 -42.51 9.28 36.80
C SER A 281 -41.09 9.32 37.38
N ALA A 282 -40.06 9.34 36.53
CA ALA A 282 -38.67 9.33 36.95
C ALA A 282 -38.13 10.76 37.17
N ALA A 283 -37.29 10.91 38.19
CA ALA A 283 -36.50 12.13 38.37
C ALA A 283 -35.25 12.06 37.49
N TYR A 284 -35.14 13.00 36.55
CA TYR A 284 -33.98 13.10 35.66
C TYR A 284 -32.99 14.15 36.14
N SER A 285 -31.72 13.81 36.02
CA SER A 285 -30.61 14.76 36.16
C SER A 285 -29.87 14.88 34.84
N VAL A 286 -29.49 16.11 34.49
CA VAL A 286 -28.76 16.44 33.27
C VAL A 286 -27.30 16.71 33.65
N VAL A 287 -26.39 15.94 33.06
CA VAL A 287 -24.95 16.17 33.16
C VAL A 287 -24.46 16.66 31.80
N LEU A 288 -23.78 17.81 31.81
CA LEU A 288 -23.21 18.43 30.62
C LEU A 288 -21.69 18.35 30.70
N PHE A 289 -21.08 17.75 29.68
CA PHE A 289 -19.65 17.74 29.46
C PHE A 289 -19.33 18.78 28.40
N HIS A 290 -18.39 19.67 28.68
CA HIS A 290 -17.91 20.68 27.73
C HIS A 290 -16.49 20.32 27.30
N LEU A 291 -16.29 20.07 26.00
CA LEU A 291 -14.98 19.78 25.42
C LEU A 291 -14.31 21.10 25.02
N THR A 292 -13.00 21.19 25.25
CA THR A 292 -12.19 22.30 24.76
C THR A 292 -12.19 22.29 23.23
N PRO A 293 -12.56 23.39 22.56
CA PRO A 293 -12.62 23.44 21.10
C PRO A 293 -11.21 23.30 20.51
N VAL A 294 -11.10 22.44 19.49
CA VAL A 294 -9.89 22.20 18.69
C VAL A 294 -10.06 22.89 17.35
N GLN A 295 -8.97 23.28 16.68
CA GLN A 295 -9.03 23.89 15.34
C GLN A 295 -9.61 22.94 14.29
N ASP A 296 -9.36 21.63 14.40
CA ASP A 296 -9.89 20.62 13.50
C ASP A 296 -11.27 20.13 13.98
N LEU A 297 -12.31 20.43 13.20
CA LEU A 297 -13.68 20.01 13.46
C LEU A 297 -13.85 18.47 13.39
N GLN A 298 -13.08 17.77 12.55
CA GLN A 298 -13.15 16.31 12.47
C GLN A 298 -12.62 15.66 13.74
N GLN A 299 -11.55 16.23 14.31
CA GLN A 299 -10.98 15.77 15.56
C GLN A 299 -11.93 16.00 16.72
N LEU A 300 -12.54 17.20 16.81
CA LEU A 300 -13.56 17.49 17.82
C LEU A 300 -14.74 16.51 17.73
N ASP A 301 -15.25 16.27 16.52
CA ASP A 301 -16.36 15.35 16.32
C ASP A 301 -15.98 13.91 16.73
N ALA A 302 -14.77 13.46 16.42
CA ALA A 302 -14.27 12.15 16.85
C ALA A 302 -14.15 12.05 18.38
N SER A 303 -13.64 13.07 19.07
CA SER A 303 -13.57 13.11 20.53
C SER A 303 -14.96 13.09 21.17
N VAL A 304 -15.94 13.81 20.60
CA VAL A 304 -17.35 13.74 21.02
C VAL A 304 -17.89 12.32 20.91
N HIS A 305 -17.68 11.65 19.76
CA HIS A 305 -18.14 10.29 19.55
C HIS A 305 -17.47 9.29 20.51
N ARG A 306 -16.15 9.42 20.74
CA ARG A 306 -15.41 8.60 21.71
C ARG A 306 -15.95 8.75 23.12
N LEU A 307 -16.23 9.98 23.56
CA LEU A 307 -16.81 10.25 24.87
C LEU A 307 -18.22 9.65 25.00
N VAL A 308 -19.09 9.84 24.00
CA VAL A 308 -20.43 9.26 24.00
C VAL A 308 -20.37 7.72 24.05
N ALA A 309 -19.48 7.10 23.27
CA ALA A 309 -19.30 5.64 23.26
C ALA A 309 -18.82 5.12 24.63
N MET A 310 -17.86 5.81 25.24
CA MET A 310 -17.35 5.49 26.58
C MET A 310 -18.46 5.53 27.63
N LEU A 311 -19.25 6.61 27.66
CA LEU A 311 -20.35 6.80 28.62
C LEU A 311 -21.44 5.72 28.46
N LYS A 312 -21.83 5.42 27.21
CA LYS A 312 -22.84 4.39 26.92
C LYS A 312 -22.43 2.99 27.37
N ARG A 313 -21.15 2.65 27.27
CA ARG A 313 -20.65 1.29 27.54
C ARG A 313 -20.66 0.91 29.02
N ARG A 314 -20.35 1.86 29.91
CA ARG A 314 -20.21 1.59 31.36
C ARG A 314 -21.54 1.56 32.12
N HIS A 315 -22.59 2.20 31.60
CA HIS A 315 -23.86 2.38 32.31
C HIS A 315 -25.06 1.76 31.58
N LYS A 316 -24.93 0.52 31.10
CA LYS A 316 -26.04 -0.20 30.42
C LYS A 316 -27.30 -0.42 31.27
N SER A 317 -27.18 -0.33 32.60
CA SER A 317 -28.23 -0.66 33.56
C SER A 317 -29.10 0.54 33.97
N ILE A 318 -28.81 1.75 33.51
CA ILE A 318 -29.58 2.96 33.83
C ILE A 318 -30.28 3.45 32.56
N GLU A 319 -31.55 3.82 32.66
CA GLU A 319 -32.24 4.56 31.59
C GLU A 319 -31.48 5.88 31.36
N GLN A 320 -30.65 5.88 30.33
CA GLN A 320 -29.76 6.99 30.01
C GLN A 320 -29.89 7.39 28.54
N LEU A 321 -29.98 8.70 28.32
CA LEU A 321 -29.91 9.30 26.99
C LEU A 321 -28.62 10.09 26.89
N VAL A 322 -27.69 9.63 26.04
CA VAL A 322 -26.37 10.26 25.84
C VAL A 322 -26.21 10.64 24.37
N TYR A 323 -25.95 11.92 24.12
CA TYR A 323 -25.76 12.47 22.78
C TYR A 323 -24.78 13.65 22.78
N GLY A 324 -24.12 13.88 21.65
CA GLY A 324 -23.19 15.00 21.46
C GLY A 324 -23.73 16.07 20.52
N PHE A 325 -23.46 17.35 20.81
CA PHE A 325 -23.81 18.45 19.91
C PHE A 325 -22.74 19.54 20.00
N HIS A 326 -22.11 19.86 18.86
CA HIS A 326 -20.93 20.72 18.79
C HIS A 326 -19.82 20.25 19.75
N ASN A 327 -19.42 21.08 20.72
CA ASN A 327 -18.40 20.75 21.72
C ASN A 327 -19.01 20.30 23.06
N HIS A 328 -20.27 19.88 23.06
CA HIS A 328 -20.96 19.41 24.26
C HIS A 328 -21.39 17.96 24.13
N VAL A 329 -21.26 17.22 25.24
CA VAL A 329 -21.95 15.94 25.41
C VAL A 329 -22.97 16.09 26.52
N THR A 330 -24.23 15.75 26.23
CA THR A 330 -25.33 15.78 27.19
C THR A 330 -25.69 14.35 27.58
N MET A 331 -25.76 14.11 28.89
CA MET A 331 -26.17 12.85 29.47
C MET A 331 -27.36 13.09 30.39
N LEU A 332 -28.51 12.52 30.06
CA LEU A 332 -29.66 12.44 30.94
C LEU A 332 -29.65 11.11 31.67
N VAL A 333 -29.84 11.15 32.98
CA VAL A 333 -29.85 9.95 33.81
C VAL A 333 -31.01 10.01 34.80
N SER A 334 -31.81 8.94 34.85
CA SER A 334 -32.87 8.77 35.86
C SER A 334 -32.28 8.33 37.19
N MET A 335 -31.99 9.28 38.10
CA MET A 335 -31.45 9.00 39.44
C MET A 335 -31.87 10.07 40.45
N ASN A 336 -31.88 9.72 41.73
CA ASN A 336 -32.05 10.69 42.81
C ASN A 336 -30.79 11.59 42.97
N GLN A 337 -30.94 12.77 43.59
CA GLN A 337 -29.85 13.75 43.71
C GLN A 337 -28.58 13.21 44.43
N GLN A 338 -28.74 12.32 45.41
CA GLN A 338 -27.60 11.71 46.12
C GLN A 338 -26.80 10.76 45.20
N ALA A 339 -27.47 9.99 44.34
CA ALA A 339 -26.82 9.13 43.35
C ALA A 339 -26.06 9.92 42.28
N VAL A 340 -26.52 11.13 41.93
CA VAL A 340 -25.82 12.01 40.97
C VAL A 340 -24.46 12.44 41.50
N SER A 341 -24.36 12.80 42.79
CA SER A 341 -23.07 13.19 43.39
C SER A 341 -22.07 12.02 43.39
N GLN A 342 -22.56 10.80 43.60
CA GLN A 342 -21.73 9.59 43.48
C GLN A 342 -21.31 9.32 42.03
N LEU A 343 -22.22 9.50 41.06
CA LEU A 343 -21.92 9.37 39.64
C LEU A 343 -20.82 10.34 39.21
N ILE A 344 -20.91 11.62 39.59
CA ILE A 344 -19.89 12.63 39.28
C ILE A 344 -18.52 12.23 39.87
N LYS A 345 -18.49 11.72 41.10
CA LYS A 345 -17.24 11.22 41.72
C LYS A 345 -16.66 10.01 40.99
N GLN A 346 -17.50 9.13 40.45
CA GLN A 346 -17.06 7.98 39.65
C GLN A 346 -16.55 8.40 38.26
N LEU A 347 -17.15 9.43 37.66
CA LEU A 347 -16.76 9.96 36.36
C LEU A 347 -15.42 10.71 36.41
N GLY A 348 -15.10 11.38 37.52
CA GLY A 348 -13.89 12.22 37.64
C GLY A 348 -12.58 11.53 37.24
N PRO A 349 -12.21 10.36 37.82
CA PRO A 349 -11.02 9.62 37.42
C PRO A 349 -11.04 9.19 35.95
N MET A 350 -12.21 8.77 35.45
CA MET A 350 -12.36 8.31 34.06
C MET A 350 -12.16 9.44 33.05
N LEU A 351 -12.70 10.62 33.33
CA LEU A 351 -12.50 11.79 32.49
C LEU A 351 -11.03 12.19 32.44
N LYS A 352 -10.30 12.09 33.56
CA LYS A 352 -8.85 12.35 33.59
C LYS A 352 -8.05 11.37 32.75
N GLU A 353 -8.37 10.07 32.82
CA GLU A 353 -7.75 9.05 31.95
C GLU A 353 -8.04 9.36 30.48
N TRP A 354 -9.29 9.69 30.14
CA TRP A 354 -9.68 10.05 28.79
C TRP A 354 -9.00 11.33 28.27
N GLU A 355 -8.93 12.38 29.11
CA GLU A 355 -8.25 13.64 28.79
C GLU A 355 -6.76 13.42 28.51
N GLN A 356 -6.09 12.55 29.28
CA GLN A 356 -4.69 12.20 29.01
C GLN A 356 -4.53 11.55 27.64
N ILE A 357 -5.42 10.64 27.25
CA ILE A 357 -5.37 9.95 25.95
C ILE A 357 -5.66 10.92 24.79
N GLU A 358 -6.64 11.80 24.94
CA GLU A 358 -6.97 12.82 23.94
C GLU A 358 -5.84 13.84 23.79
N SER A 359 -5.20 14.25 24.90
CA SER A 359 -4.07 15.19 24.88
C SER A 359 -2.81 14.66 24.19
N ILE A 360 -2.65 13.34 24.11
CA ILE A 360 -1.56 12.67 23.38
C ILE A 360 -1.90 12.51 21.88
N SER A 361 -3.19 12.60 21.55
CA SER A 361 -3.71 12.53 20.17
C SER A 361 -3.86 13.91 19.50
N LEU A 362 -3.65 14.99 20.27
CA LEU A 362 -3.60 16.41 19.88
C LEU A 362 -2.15 16.86 19.77
#